data_AF-A0A7C5WLY2-F1
#
_entry.id   AF-A0A7C5WLY2-F1
#
_cell.length_a   1.000
_cell.length_b   1.000
_cell.length_c   1.000
_cell.angle_alpha   90.00
_cell.angle_beta   90.00
_cell.angle_gamma   90.00
#
_symmetry.space_group_name_H-M   'P 1'
#
loop_
_entity.id
_entity.type
_entity.pdbx_description
1 polymer ?
#
loop_
_entity_poly.entity_id
_entity_poly.type
_entity_poly.pdbx_seq_one_letter_code
_entity_poly.pdbx_strand_id
1 'polypeptide(L)'
;MFTPIKKHIRMLAFVVGFGGAAATFLMAGALDRLAGREVLIVSPYDSATIELNRVLHGPGDPVAEIYGNPLSQDVRVLFVDSDRIIHPQEEPSLSLLPVDKTAGENPLQVQTLWFFARFIIGGLLALGFGGVIIPRRWRGEG
;
A
#
# COMPACT_ATOMS: atom_id res chain seq x y z
N MET A 1 -26.30 30.88 25.76
CA MET A 1 -24.90 31.18 26.11
C MET A 1 -24.14 29.84 26.17
N PHE A 2 -23.29 29.52 25.18
CA PHE A 2 -22.49 28.29 25.21
C PHE A 2 -21.37 28.45 26.23
N THR A 3 -21.29 27.56 27.23
CA THR A 3 -20.15 27.55 28.15
C THR A 3 -18.84 27.33 27.39
N PRO A 4 -17.75 28.05 27.72
CA PRO A 4 -16.51 28.08 26.95
C PRO A 4 -15.92 26.68 26.70
N ILE A 5 -16.11 25.76 27.62
CA ILE A 5 -15.64 24.36 27.55
C ILE A 5 -16.14 23.63 26.29
N LYS A 6 -17.40 23.82 25.89
CA LYS A 6 -17.99 23.12 24.72
C LYS A 6 -17.42 23.60 23.39
N LYS A 7 -16.95 24.86 23.31
CA LYS A 7 -16.30 25.43 22.12
C LYS A 7 -14.91 24.82 21.92
N HIS A 8 -14.16 24.61 23.00
CA HIS A 8 -12.81 24.04 22.95
C HIS A 8 -12.83 22.58 22.52
N ILE A 9 -13.80 21.79 23.01
CA ILE A 9 -13.95 20.37 22.62
C ILE A 9 -14.25 20.22 21.11
N ARG A 10 -15.11 21.07 20.55
CA ARG A 10 -15.43 21.06 19.11
C ARG A 10 -14.24 21.46 18.24
N MET A 11 -13.52 22.49 18.67
CA MET A 11 -12.31 22.94 17.99
C MET A 11 -11.23 21.85 18.00
N LEU A 12 -11.05 21.18 19.15
CA LEU A 12 -10.14 20.05 19.28
C LEU A 12 -10.52 18.90 18.34
N ALA A 13 -11.80 18.50 18.32
CA ALA A 13 -12.28 17.43 17.44
C ALA A 13 -12.05 17.75 15.95
N PHE A 14 -12.28 19.00 15.54
CA PHE A 14 -12.03 19.44 14.17
C PHE A 14 -10.54 19.40 13.82
N VAL A 15 -9.67 19.91 14.68
CA VAL A 15 -8.21 19.90 14.46
C VAL A 15 -7.68 18.47 14.40
N VAL A 16 -8.14 17.58 15.31
CA VAL A 16 -7.74 16.17 15.32
C VAL A 16 -8.26 15.44 14.09
N GLY A 17 -9.53 15.63 13.74
CA GLY A 17 -10.13 14.93 12.61
C GLY A 17 -9.56 15.37 11.27
N PHE A 18 -9.51 16.68 11.01
CA PHE A 18 -9.02 17.21 9.74
C PHE A 18 -7.49 17.15 9.65
N GLY A 19 -6.79 17.53 10.72
CA GLY A 19 -5.33 17.46 10.78
C GLY A 19 -4.82 16.03 10.71
N GLY A 20 -5.48 15.10 11.40
CA GLY A 20 -5.19 13.68 11.29
C GLY A 20 -5.39 13.14 9.88
N ALA A 21 -6.53 13.45 9.25
CA ALA A 21 -6.81 13.02 7.88
C ALA A 21 -5.77 13.52 6.87
N ALA A 22 -5.39 14.80 6.97
CA ALA A 22 -4.36 15.40 6.13
C ALA A 22 -3.00 14.73 6.35
N ALA A 23 -2.60 14.50 7.60
CA ALA A 23 -1.36 13.81 7.94
C ALA A 23 -1.33 12.37 7.40
N THR A 24 -2.42 11.61 7.55
CA THR A 24 -2.53 10.25 7.01
C THR A 24 -2.40 10.23 5.49
N PHE A 25 -3.06 11.16 4.79
CA PHE A 25 -2.97 11.26 3.34
C PHE A 25 -1.54 11.56 2.87
N LEU A 26 -0.89 12.56 3.49
CA LEU A 26 0.48 12.93 3.17
C LEU A 26 1.46 11.78 3.45
N MET A 27 1.30 11.08 4.57
CA MET A 27 2.13 9.93 4.91
C MET A 27 1.94 8.77 3.93
N ALA A 28 0.72 8.44 3.53
CA ALA A 28 0.48 7.38 2.55
C ALA A 28 1.16 7.69 1.21
N GLY A 29 1.03 8.94 0.72
CA GLY A 29 1.71 9.38 -0.50
C GLY A 29 3.24 9.41 -0.37
N ALA A 30 3.77 9.78 0.79
CA ALA A 30 5.21 9.76 1.04
C ALA A 30 5.76 8.32 1.04
N LEU A 31 5.08 7.38 1.70
CA LEU A 31 5.48 5.97 1.73
C LEU A 31 5.47 5.34 0.34
N ASP A 32 4.44 5.61 -0.46
CA ASP A 32 4.35 5.16 -1.85
C ASP A 32 5.52 5.65 -2.71
N ARG A 33 5.94 6.91 -2.55
CA ARG A 33 7.06 7.47 -3.31
C ARG A 33 8.43 6.99 -2.84
N LEU A 34 8.63 6.85 -1.54
CA LEU A 34 9.96 6.58 -0.97
C LEU A 34 10.24 5.08 -0.85
N ALA A 35 9.22 4.28 -0.55
CA ALA A 35 9.35 2.84 -0.31
C ALA A 35 8.66 1.99 -1.39
N GLY A 36 7.89 2.61 -2.28
CA GLY A 36 7.22 1.92 -3.38
C GLY A 36 8.17 1.57 -4.50
N ARG A 37 8.17 0.29 -4.90
CA ARG A 37 8.90 -0.22 -6.06
C ARG A 37 7.95 -0.94 -7.00
N GLU A 38 8.14 -0.75 -8.29
CA GLU A 38 7.42 -1.49 -9.32
C GLU A 38 8.16 -2.80 -9.56
N VAL A 39 7.43 -3.91 -9.40
CA VAL A 39 7.98 -5.25 -9.57
C VAL A 39 6.94 -6.16 -10.20
N LEU A 40 7.41 -7.16 -10.94
CA LEU A 40 6.61 -8.30 -11.36
C LEU A 40 6.78 -9.42 -10.34
N ILE A 41 5.68 -9.86 -9.74
CA ILE A 41 5.71 -10.96 -8.77
C ILE A 41 5.80 -12.28 -9.52
N VAL A 42 6.81 -13.09 -9.19
CA VAL A 42 7.01 -14.41 -9.78
C VAL A 42 7.07 -15.49 -8.70
N SER A 43 6.54 -16.67 -9.01
CA SER A 43 6.83 -17.89 -8.26
C SER A 43 8.18 -18.42 -8.73
N PRO A 44 9.23 -18.38 -7.89
CA PRO A 44 10.59 -18.65 -8.34
C PRO A 44 10.76 -20.11 -8.77
N TYR A 45 11.56 -20.31 -9.82
CA TYR A 45 12.09 -21.62 -10.18
C TYR A 45 13.43 -21.90 -9.50
N ASP A 46 13.81 -23.18 -9.45
CA ASP A 46 15.14 -23.57 -9.03
C ASP A 46 16.21 -23.20 -10.08
N SER A 47 17.47 -23.16 -9.67
CA SER A 47 18.57 -22.73 -10.53
C SER A 47 18.74 -23.61 -11.79
N ALA A 48 18.48 -24.91 -11.71
CA ALA A 48 18.63 -25.82 -12.85
C ALA A 48 17.55 -25.55 -13.90
N THR A 49 16.31 -25.30 -13.44
CA THR A 49 15.20 -24.91 -14.30
C THR A 49 15.45 -23.55 -14.96
N ILE A 50 16.02 -22.58 -14.24
CA ILE A 50 16.39 -21.26 -14.80
C ILE A 50 17.41 -21.40 -15.92
N GLU A 51 18.47 -22.19 -15.72
CA GLU A 51 19.49 -22.44 -16.75
C GLU A 51 18.90 -23.11 -17.99
N LEU A 52 18.03 -24.11 -17.80
CA LEU A 52 17.34 -24.78 -18.89
C LEU A 52 16.44 -23.81 -19.66
N ASN A 53 15.62 -23.03 -18.95
CA ASN A 53 14.71 -22.05 -19.58
C ASN A 53 15.48 -20.97 -20.34
N ARG A 54 16.63 -20.54 -19.82
CA ARG A 54 17.49 -19.56 -20.52
C ARG A 54 18.01 -20.09 -21.86
N VAL A 55 18.28 -21.40 -21.96
CA VAL A 55 18.71 -22.04 -23.22
C VAL A 55 17.54 -22.18 -24.20
N LEU A 56 16.33 -22.44 -23.69
CA LEU A 56 15.11 -22.62 -24.49
C LEU A 56 14.43 -21.30 -24.86
N HIS A 57 14.82 -20.19 -24.22
CA HIS A 57 14.22 -18.88 -24.43
C HIS A 57 14.40 -18.40 -25.87
N GLY A 58 13.29 -18.12 -26.53
CA GLY A 58 13.23 -17.64 -27.90
C GLY A 58 13.08 -16.12 -28.01
N PRO A 59 13.40 -15.54 -29.17
CA PRO A 59 13.11 -14.13 -29.44
C PRO A 59 11.61 -13.86 -29.36
N GLY A 60 11.20 -13.00 -28.43
CA GLY A 60 9.80 -12.61 -28.23
C GLY A 60 9.13 -13.28 -27.03
N ASP A 61 9.77 -14.26 -26.39
CA ASP A 61 9.25 -14.89 -25.18
C ASP A 61 9.44 -13.97 -23.96
N PRO A 62 8.50 -13.95 -22.99
CA PRO A 62 8.63 -13.12 -21.79
C PRO A 62 9.85 -13.51 -20.94
N VAL A 63 10.75 -12.57 -20.68
CA VAL A 63 11.97 -12.81 -19.87
C VAL A 63 11.65 -13.29 -18.45
N ALA A 64 10.51 -12.85 -17.89
CA ALA A 64 10.07 -13.27 -16.56
C ALA A 64 9.91 -14.79 -16.42
N GLU A 65 9.49 -15.49 -17.48
CA GLU A 65 9.24 -16.94 -17.49
C GLU A 65 10.52 -17.76 -17.35
N ILE A 66 11.69 -17.16 -17.63
CA ILE A 66 12.99 -17.78 -17.36
C ILE A 66 13.17 -18.02 -15.85
N TYR A 67 12.75 -17.04 -15.04
CA TYR A 67 13.04 -17.01 -13.60
C TYR A 67 11.91 -17.60 -12.74
N GLY A 68 10.68 -17.65 -13.27
CA GLY A 68 9.54 -18.14 -12.52
C GLY A 68 8.21 -17.95 -13.24
N ASN A 69 7.14 -18.44 -12.64
CA ASN A 69 5.78 -18.21 -13.14
C ASN A 69 5.27 -16.83 -12.69
N PRO A 70 4.86 -15.94 -13.61
CA PRO A 70 4.24 -14.68 -13.23
C PRO A 70 2.95 -14.92 -12.45
N LEU A 71 2.87 -14.39 -11.23
CA LEU A 71 1.68 -14.52 -10.38
C LEU A 71 0.71 -13.36 -10.56
N SER A 72 1.18 -12.25 -11.10
CA SER A 72 0.40 -11.03 -11.34
C SER A 72 0.97 -10.24 -12.51
N GLN A 73 0.31 -9.14 -12.85
CA GLN A 73 0.91 -8.06 -13.64
C GLN A 73 1.89 -7.25 -12.77
N ASP A 74 2.54 -6.25 -13.36
CA ASP A 74 3.39 -5.30 -12.63
C ASP A 74 2.60 -4.65 -11.50
N VAL A 75 3.14 -4.78 -10.28
CA VAL A 75 2.55 -4.24 -9.07
C VAL A 75 3.55 -3.37 -8.33
N ARG A 76 3.01 -2.37 -7.64
CA ARG A 76 3.80 -1.50 -6.77
C ARG A 76 3.74 -2.01 -5.34
N VAL A 77 4.89 -2.38 -4.79
CA VAL A 77 5.05 -2.98 -3.47
C VAL A 77 5.88 -2.08 -2.57
N LEU A 78 5.63 -2.13 -1.27
CA LEU A 78 6.29 -1.33 -0.24
C LEU A 78 7.27 -2.17 0.57
N PHE A 79 8.34 -1.53 1.03
CA PHE A 79 9.31 -2.11 1.98
C PHE A 79 9.96 -3.42 1.50
N VAL A 80 10.18 -3.53 0.19
CA VAL A 80 10.91 -4.66 -0.39
C VAL A 80 12.41 -4.42 -0.26
N ASP A 81 13.11 -5.43 0.25
CA ASP A 81 14.56 -5.41 0.32
C ASP A 81 15.16 -5.53 -1.09
N SER A 82 16.21 -4.77 -1.35
CA SER A 82 16.79 -4.64 -2.69
C SER A 82 17.52 -5.90 -3.12
N ASP A 83 18.01 -6.67 -2.15
CA ASP A 83 18.71 -7.95 -2.34
C ASP A 83 17.78 -9.07 -2.83
N ARG A 84 16.49 -8.98 -2.51
CA ARG A 84 15.45 -9.92 -2.97
C ARG A 84 15.02 -9.67 -4.40
N ILE A 85 15.27 -8.49 -4.95
CA ILE A 85 14.84 -8.15 -6.31
C ILE A 85 15.83 -8.75 -7.31
N ILE A 86 15.30 -9.54 -8.23
CA ILE A 86 16.08 -10.12 -9.32
C ILE A 86 15.99 -9.16 -10.51
N HIS A 87 17.15 -8.77 -11.01
CA HIS A 87 17.30 -8.05 -12.28
C HIS A 87 17.81 -9.04 -13.34
N PRO A 88 16.95 -9.48 -14.28
CA PRO A 88 17.34 -10.38 -15.36
C PRO A 88 18.52 -9.83 -16.17
N GLN A 89 19.42 -10.72 -16.60
CA GLN A 89 20.54 -10.32 -17.46
C GLN A 89 20.07 -9.97 -18.87
N GLU A 90 19.00 -10.63 -19.32
CA GLU A 90 18.39 -10.48 -20.63
C GLU A 90 17.63 -9.14 -20.76
N GLU A 91 17.04 -8.69 -19.65
CA GLU A 91 16.32 -7.41 -19.56
C GLU A 91 16.55 -6.73 -18.20
N PRO A 92 17.63 -5.92 -18.05
CA PRO A 92 18.00 -5.30 -16.78
C PRO A 92 17.00 -4.26 -16.25
N SER A 93 16.13 -3.74 -17.12
CA SER A 93 15.04 -2.84 -16.74
C SER A 93 13.93 -3.54 -15.96
N LEU A 94 13.80 -4.85 -16.13
CA LEU A 94 12.79 -5.64 -15.45
C LEU A 94 13.20 -5.89 -14.00
N SER A 95 12.25 -5.72 -13.08
CA SER A 95 12.44 -5.99 -11.65
C SER A 95 11.50 -7.11 -11.23
N LEU A 96 12.06 -8.28 -10.96
CA LEU A 96 11.29 -9.45 -10.55
C LEU A 96 11.36 -9.60 -9.04
N LEU A 97 10.22 -9.83 -8.40
CA LEU A 97 10.14 -10.17 -6.99
C LEU A 97 9.76 -11.65 -6.83
N PRO A 98 10.72 -12.52 -6.47
CA PRO A 98 10.42 -13.90 -6.14
C PRO A 98 9.61 -13.95 -4.83
N VAL A 99 8.45 -14.59 -4.90
CA VAL A 99 7.53 -14.76 -3.78
C VAL A 99 7.11 -16.22 -3.69
N ASP A 100 7.43 -16.85 -2.57
CA ASP A 100 6.94 -18.19 -2.27
C ASP A 100 5.61 -18.12 -1.51
N LYS A 101 4.52 -18.32 -2.23
CA LYS A 101 3.17 -18.37 -1.66
C LYS A 101 2.95 -19.56 -0.74
N THR A 102 3.67 -20.66 -0.94
CA THR A 102 3.57 -21.85 -0.08
C THR A 102 4.24 -21.63 1.27
N ALA A 103 5.29 -20.81 1.31
CA ALA A 103 5.92 -20.33 2.53
C ALA A 103 5.14 -19.17 3.21
N GLY A 104 4.01 -18.74 2.64
CA GLY A 104 3.18 -17.68 3.19
C GLY A 104 3.65 -16.25 2.89
N GLU A 105 4.58 -16.06 1.95
CA GLU A 105 5.09 -14.73 1.62
C GLU A 105 4.05 -13.84 0.92
N ASN A 106 3.83 -12.65 1.47
CA ASN A 106 2.85 -11.70 0.94
C ASN A 106 3.41 -10.27 1.03
N PRO A 107 4.00 -9.75 -0.07
CA PRO A 107 4.52 -8.39 -0.07
C PRO A 107 3.37 -7.38 0.10
N LEU A 108 3.65 -6.30 0.84
CA LEU A 108 2.66 -5.25 1.07
C LEU A 108 2.49 -4.43 -0.21
N GLN A 109 1.32 -4.51 -0.83
CA GLN A 109 1.01 -3.71 -2.02
C GLN A 109 0.62 -2.28 -1.64
N VAL A 110 1.04 -1.31 -2.46
CA VAL A 110 0.66 0.10 -2.34
C VAL A 110 -0.86 0.26 -2.37
N GLN A 111 -1.55 -0.53 -3.20
CA GLN A 111 -3.02 -0.51 -3.27
C GLN A 111 -3.66 -0.86 -1.92
N THR A 112 -3.11 -1.84 -1.21
CA THR A 112 -3.55 -2.23 0.13
C THR A 112 -3.35 -1.07 1.12
N LEU A 113 -2.20 -0.38 1.07
CA LEU A 113 -1.96 0.80 1.92
C LEU A 113 -3.03 1.88 1.67
N TRP A 114 -3.28 2.22 0.40
CA TRP A 114 -4.26 3.25 0.05
C TRP A 114 -5.69 2.88 0.44
N PHE A 115 -6.05 1.59 0.33
CA PHE A 115 -7.33 1.09 0.81
C PHE A 115 -7.50 1.40 2.30
N PHE A 116 -6.55 1.02 3.15
CA PHE A 116 -6.61 1.29 4.59
C PHE A 116 -6.55 2.79 4.90
N ALA A 117 -5.68 3.55 4.21
CA ALA A 117 -5.57 5.00 4.39
C ALA A 117 -6.92 5.70 4.15
N ARG A 118 -7.69 5.27 3.14
CA ARG A 118 -9.02 5.82 2.86
C ARG A 118 -10.00 5.60 4.01
N PHE A 119 -10.02 4.43 4.64
CA PHE A 119 -10.90 4.17 5.79
C PHE A 119 -10.51 5.00 7.01
N ILE A 120 -9.20 5.11 7.28
CA ILE A 120 -8.69 5.93 8.40
C ILE A 120 -9.05 7.39 8.18
N ILE A 121 -8.80 7.93 6.98
CA ILE A 121 -9.18 9.30 6.60
C ILE A 121 -10.69 9.50 6.79
N GLY A 122 -11.51 8.56 6.31
CA GLY A 122 -12.96 8.61 6.49
C GLY A 122 -13.38 8.67 7.96
N GLY A 123 -12.78 7.84 8.82
CA GLY A 123 -13.03 7.84 10.27
C GLY A 123 -12.57 9.15 10.94
N LEU A 124 -11.40 9.66 10.60
CA LEU A 124 -10.86 10.91 11.14
C LEU A 124 -11.74 12.11 10.73
N LEU A 125 -12.17 12.17 9.48
CA LEU A 125 -13.12 13.18 9.03
C LEU A 125 -14.47 13.03 9.73
N ALA A 126 -14.98 11.80 9.93
CA ALA A 126 -16.21 11.56 10.67
C ALA A 126 -16.11 12.00 12.14
N LEU A 127 -14.96 11.87 12.79
CA LEU A 127 -14.72 12.44 14.13
C LEU A 127 -14.69 13.97 14.10
N GLY A 128 -14.03 14.55 13.09
CA GLY A 128 -13.97 16.00 12.90
C GLY A 128 -15.34 16.63 12.67
N PHE A 129 -16.12 16.09 11.73
CA PHE A 129 -17.47 16.56 11.40
C PHE A 129 -18.52 16.11 12.43
N GLY A 130 -18.45 14.86 12.88
CA GLY A 130 -19.36 14.31 13.89
C GLY A 130 -19.28 15.05 15.22
N GLY A 131 -18.08 15.41 15.69
CA GLY A 131 -17.89 16.24 16.88
C GLY A 131 -18.46 17.66 16.74
N VAL A 132 -18.54 18.19 15.52
CA VAL A 132 -19.17 19.48 15.21
C VAL A 132 -20.70 19.35 15.13
N ILE A 133 -21.21 18.25 14.59
CA ILE A 133 -22.61 18.06 14.19
C ILE A 133 -23.51 17.46 15.29
N ILE A 134 -22.99 16.87 16.40
CA ILE A 134 -23.83 16.24 17.45
C ILE A 134 -25.09 17.10 17.73
N PRO A 135 -26.27 16.64 17.28
CA PRO A 135 -27.46 17.45 17.28
C PRO A 135 -27.92 17.68 18.72
N ARG A 136 -28.36 18.91 19.01
CA ARG A 136 -28.99 19.31 20.28
C ARG A 136 -30.15 18.41 20.72
N ARG A 137 -30.71 17.61 19.81
CA ARG A 137 -31.95 16.85 19.95
C ARG A 137 -31.85 15.58 20.81
N TRP A 138 -30.64 15.10 21.12
CA TRP A 138 -30.43 13.98 22.06
C TRP A 138 -30.16 14.43 23.50
N ARG A 139 -30.32 15.72 23.77
CA ARG A 139 -30.22 16.28 25.12
C ARG A 139 -31.65 16.35 25.66
N GLY A 140 -32.05 15.35 26.44
CA GLY A 140 -33.35 15.30 27.12
C GLY A 140 -33.50 16.44 28.13
N GLU A 141 -33.68 17.66 27.62
CA GLU A 141 -34.13 18.83 28.37
C GLU A 141 -35.63 18.95 28.06
N GLY A 142 -36.41 18.13 28.77
CA GLY A 142 -37.85 18.27 29.01
C GLY A 142 -38.05 18.31 30.52
#